data_AF-A0A645J097-F1
#
_entry.id   AF-A0A645J097-F1
#
_cell.length_a   1.000
_cell.length_b   1.000
_cell.length_c   1.000
_cell.angle_alpha   90.00
_cell.angle_beta   90.00
_cell.angle_gamma   90.00
#
_symmetry.space_group_name_H-M   'P 1'
#
loop_
_entity.id
_entity.type
_entity.pdbx_description
1 polymer ?
#
loop_
_entity_poly.entity_id
_entity_poly.type
_entity_poly.pdbx_seq_one_letter_code
_entity_poly.pdbx_strand_id
1 'polypeptide(L)'
;MPMRKKCVDQVYIVTSSELMSLYAANNIMKSIVRYSAGTQPLFGGLIHNRARPGTDHQVVECFGGKTGSPITASVCQSDTLRLADYRRTTVFEQREGEALQKSFMTLAKAIASQTGGICPKPLADADMDNLGETLYQLEKGDRHGRSSC
;
A
#
# COMPACT_ATOMS: atom_id res chain seq x y z
N MET A 1 -15.38 -8.59 12.03
CA MET A 1 -14.64 -8.67 13.30
C MET A 1 -14.21 -7.26 13.68
N PRO A 2 -14.84 -6.58 14.66
CA PRO A 2 -14.49 -5.20 14.98
C PRO A 2 -13.14 -5.18 15.70
N MET A 3 -12.31 -4.16 15.41
CA MET A 3 -11.06 -3.82 16.12
C MET A 3 -11.33 -3.45 17.60
N ARG A 4 -11.90 -4.35 18.40
CA ARG A 4 -12.12 -4.13 19.84
C ARG A 4 -10.89 -4.53 20.64
N LYS A 5 -10.48 -3.61 21.52
CA LYS A 5 -9.66 -3.76 22.74
C LYS A 5 -8.54 -4.82 22.67
N LYS A 6 -7.32 -4.34 22.37
CA LYS A 6 -6.02 -5.00 22.61
C LYS A 6 -5.66 -6.25 21.79
N CYS A 7 -6.39 -6.59 20.71
CA CYS A 7 -6.00 -7.70 19.83
C CYS A 7 -5.19 -7.29 18.58
N VAL A 8 -4.90 -6.01 18.40
CA VAL A 8 -4.20 -5.51 17.20
C VAL A 8 -3.12 -4.54 17.63
N ASP A 9 -1.86 -4.90 17.35
CA ASP A 9 -0.69 -4.07 17.64
C ASP A 9 -0.37 -3.15 16.46
N GLN A 10 -0.57 -3.63 15.23
CA GLN A 10 -0.31 -2.88 14.01
C GLN A 10 -1.33 -3.19 12.90
N VAL A 11 -1.59 -2.19 12.06
CA VAL A 11 -2.48 -2.24 10.90
C VAL A 11 -1.70 -1.78 9.67
N TYR A 12 -1.61 -2.65 8.67
CA TYR A 12 -1.09 -2.30 7.35
C TYR A 12 -2.24 -2.24 6.35
N ILE A 13 -2.21 -1.27 5.45
CA ILE A 13 -3.23 -1.11 4.40
C ILE A 13 -2.62 -1.55 3.07
N VAL A 14 -3.22 -2.54 2.43
CA VAL A 14 -2.87 -2.93 1.06
C VAL A 14 -3.62 -2.00 0.09
N THR A 15 -2.90 -1.36 -0.83
CA THR A 15 -3.48 -0.45 -1.84
C THR A 15 -2.80 -0.61 -3.20
N SER A 16 -3.51 -0.30 -4.28
CA SER A 16 -2.94 -0.13 -5.62
C SER A 16 -2.72 1.36 -5.94
N SER A 17 -2.22 1.65 -7.13
CA SER A 17 -2.14 3.00 -7.70
C SER A 17 -3.48 3.54 -8.21
N GLU A 18 -4.56 2.76 -8.16
CA GLU A 18 -5.87 3.24 -8.59
C GLU A 18 -6.43 4.25 -7.60
N LEU A 19 -6.97 5.36 -8.10
CA LEU A 19 -7.50 6.44 -7.28
C LEU A 19 -8.55 5.94 -6.27
N MET A 20 -9.44 5.02 -6.68
CA MET A 20 -10.45 4.41 -5.79
C MET A 20 -9.81 3.58 -4.67
N SER A 21 -8.70 2.88 -4.94
CA SER A 21 -7.95 2.15 -3.91
C SER A 21 -7.36 3.11 -2.88
N LEU A 22 -6.85 4.26 -3.33
CA LEU A 22 -6.36 5.33 -2.45
C LEU A 22 -7.48 5.96 -1.61
N TYR A 23 -8.68 6.19 -2.18
CA TYR A 23 -9.85 6.64 -1.40
C TYR A 23 -10.23 5.63 -0.32
N ALA A 24 -10.24 4.34 -0.64
CA ALA A 24 -10.51 3.28 0.34
C ALA A 24 -9.44 3.27 1.44
N ALA A 25 -8.16 3.35 1.08
CA ALA A 25 -7.06 3.47 2.02
C ALA A 25 -7.22 4.69 2.95
N ASN A 26 -7.55 5.86 2.39
CA ASN A 26 -7.77 7.08 3.15
C ASN A 26 -8.95 6.94 4.14
N ASN A 27 -10.05 6.30 3.73
CA ASN A 27 -11.19 6.05 4.61
C ASN A 27 -10.87 5.07 5.75
N ILE A 28 -10.02 4.07 5.49
CA ILE A 28 -9.50 3.19 6.54
C ILE A 28 -8.59 3.97 7.50
N MET A 29 -7.71 4.85 7.00
CA MET A 29 -6.87 5.72 7.85
C MET A 29 -7.70 6.61 8.77
N LYS A 30 -8.79 7.21 8.27
CA LYS A 30 -9.75 7.99 9.10
C LYS A 30 -10.26 7.15 10.27
N SER A 31 -10.52 5.87 10.04
CA SER A 31 -10.94 4.94 11.09
C SER A 31 -9.79 4.62 12.06
N ILE A 32 -8.59 4.34 11.56
CA ILE A 32 -7.41 4.06 12.40
C ILE A 32 -7.10 5.21 13.34
N VAL A 33 -7.15 6.46 12.87
CA VAL A 33 -6.94 7.66 13.71
C VAL A 33 -7.96 7.72 14.84
N ARG A 34 -9.24 7.48 14.54
CA ARG A 34 -10.31 7.45 15.56
C ARG A 34 -10.09 6.34 16.60
N TYR A 35 -9.62 5.17 16.18
CA TYR A 35 -9.34 4.05 17.09
C TYR A 35 -8.05 4.22 17.89
N SER A 36 -7.07 4.94 17.35
CA SER A 36 -5.80 5.23 18.04
C SER A 36 -5.92 6.39 19.02
N ALA A 37 -7.06 7.10 19.06
CA ALA A 37 -7.28 8.22 19.96
C ALA A 37 -7.24 7.75 21.42
N GLY A 38 -6.20 8.16 22.15
CA GLY A 38 -5.97 7.76 23.54
C GLY A 38 -5.21 6.43 23.73
N THR A 39 -4.70 5.83 22.65
CA THR A 39 -3.82 4.65 22.70
C THR A 39 -2.53 4.89 21.88
N GLN A 40 -1.64 3.90 21.86
CA GLN A 40 -0.51 3.92 20.94
C GLN A 40 -1.01 3.92 19.49
N PRO A 41 -0.32 4.61 18.56
CA PRO A 41 -0.69 4.59 17.16
C PRO A 41 -0.60 3.16 16.60
N LEU A 42 -1.60 2.78 15.80
CA LEU A 42 -1.73 1.42 15.28
C LEU A 42 -1.24 1.29 13.83
N PHE A 43 -1.00 2.37 13.12
CA PHE A 43 -0.74 2.27 11.67
C PHE A 43 0.71 1.87 11.38
N GLY A 44 0.89 0.76 10.68
CA GLY A 44 2.19 0.23 10.29
C GLY A 44 2.73 0.86 9.01
N GLY A 45 1.86 1.06 8.02
CA GLY A 45 2.23 1.61 6.71
C GLY A 45 1.36 1.08 5.57
N LEU A 46 1.75 1.45 4.35
CA LEU A 46 1.13 1.01 3.11
C LEU A 46 1.89 -0.19 2.53
N ILE A 47 1.14 -1.18 2.05
CA ILE A 47 1.66 -2.26 1.22
C ILE A 47 1.14 -2.02 -0.19
N HIS A 48 2.04 -1.67 -1.11
CA HIS A 48 1.66 -1.40 -2.48
C HIS A 48 1.50 -2.72 -3.25
N ASN A 49 0.25 -3.09 -3.54
CA ASN A 49 -0.10 -4.16 -4.47
C ASN A 49 -0.02 -3.63 -5.90
N ARG A 50 1.10 -3.92 -6.56
CA ARG A 50 1.48 -3.29 -7.81
C ARG A 50 1.02 -4.13 -8.99
N ALA A 51 0.11 -3.60 -9.79
CA ALA A 51 -0.41 -4.31 -10.96
C ALA A 51 0.65 -4.41 -12.07
N ARG A 52 1.40 -3.35 -12.35
CA ARG A 52 2.41 -3.32 -13.42
C ARG A 52 3.76 -2.79 -12.95
N PRO A 53 4.89 -3.28 -13.49
CA PRO A 53 6.19 -2.63 -13.31
C PRO A 53 6.17 -1.24 -13.97
N GLY A 54 6.41 -0.15 -13.23
CA GLY A 54 6.44 1.21 -13.79
C GLY A 54 5.94 2.32 -12.85
N THR A 55 5.29 3.32 -13.45
CA THR A 55 4.78 4.61 -12.89
C THR A 55 3.90 4.48 -11.66
N ASP A 56 3.29 3.32 -11.48
CA ASP A 56 2.34 3.04 -10.40
C ASP A 56 2.95 3.30 -9.01
N HIS A 57 4.28 3.18 -8.86
CA HIS A 57 4.96 3.43 -7.60
C HIS A 57 4.89 4.90 -7.16
N GLN A 58 5.10 5.84 -8.09
CA GLN A 58 5.09 7.28 -7.80
C GLN A 58 3.73 7.76 -7.32
N VAL A 59 2.64 7.14 -7.81
CA VAL A 59 1.27 7.44 -7.39
C VAL A 59 1.09 7.16 -5.90
N VAL A 60 1.51 5.96 -5.46
CA VAL A 60 1.39 5.56 -4.05
C VAL A 60 2.38 6.33 -3.17
N GLU A 61 3.57 6.68 -3.68
CA GLU A 61 4.52 7.55 -2.98
C GLU A 61 3.95 8.96 -2.76
N CYS A 62 3.28 9.53 -3.75
CA CYS A 62 2.64 10.84 -3.63
C CYS A 62 1.56 10.83 -2.54
N PHE A 63 0.70 9.80 -2.55
CA PHE A 63 -0.31 9.61 -1.51
C PHE A 63 0.31 9.37 -0.13
N GLY A 64 1.34 8.53 -0.06
CA GLY A 64 2.10 8.26 1.16
C GLY A 64 2.72 9.52 1.74
N GLY A 65 3.35 10.35 0.92
CA GLY A 65 3.95 11.62 1.32
C GLY A 65 2.92 12.60 1.88
N LYS A 66 1.76 12.75 1.22
CA LYS A 66 0.68 13.64 1.71
C LYS A 66 0.05 13.17 3.01
N THR A 67 -0.05 11.86 3.21
CA THR A 67 -0.65 11.27 4.42
C THR A 67 0.36 10.97 5.54
N GLY A 68 1.66 11.15 5.30
CA GLY A 68 2.71 10.72 6.24
C GLY A 68 2.77 9.20 6.40
N SER A 69 2.37 8.44 5.38
CA SER A 69 2.26 6.98 5.39
C SER A 69 3.41 6.35 4.59
N PRO A 70 4.36 5.65 5.23
CA PRO A 70 5.44 5.01 4.50
C PRO A 70 4.95 3.80 3.72
N ILE A 71 5.60 3.50 2.59
CA ILE A 71 5.39 2.27 1.84
C ILE A 71 6.34 1.20 2.43
N THR A 72 5.79 0.23 3.14
CA THR A 72 6.54 -0.84 3.79
C THR A 72 7.12 -1.83 2.77
N ALA A 73 6.34 -2.16 1.73
CA ALA A 73 6.82 -2.95 0.61
C ALA A 73 5.96 -2.70 -0.63
N SER A 74 6.49 -3.09 -1.78
CA SER A 74 5.76 -3.12 -3.04
C SER A 74 5.85 -4.51 -3.66
N VAL A 75 4.73 -5.22 -3.73
CA VAL A 75 4.64 -6.57 -4.30
C VAL A 75 4.07 -6.47 -5.71
N CYS A 76 4.82 -6.94 -6.71
CA CYS A 76 4.36 -6.97 -8.10
C CYS A 76 3.41 -8.14 -8.34
N GLN A 77 2.45 -7.93 -9.24
CA GLN A 77 1.71 -9.03 -9.86
C GLN A 77 2.68 -9.98 -10.56
N SER A 78 2.37 -11.28 -10.49
CA SER A 78 3.19 -12.34 -11.07
C SER A 78 2.29 -13.51 -11.45
N ASP A 79 2.63 -14.20 -12.55
CA ASP A 79 1.94 -15.42 -12.94
C ASP A 79 2.09 -16.51 -11.88
N THR A 80 3.23 -16.59 -11.18
CA THR A 80 3.41 -17.53 -10.08
C THR A 80 2.39 -17.30 -8.96
N LEU A 81 2.11 -16.04 -8.61
CA LEU A 81 1.11 -15.70 -7.59
C LEU A 81 -0.29 -16.14 -8.04
N ARG A 82 -0.65 -15.85 -9.30
CA ARG A 82 -1.94 -16.21 -9.88
C ARG A 82 -2.13 -17.73 -9.99
N LEU A 83 -1.10 -18.46 -10.40
CA LEU A 83 -1.12 -19.92 -10.50
C LEU A 83 -1.17 -20.58 -9.12
N ALA A 84 -0.49 -20.02 -8.11
CA ALA A 84 -0.58 -20.49 -6.73
C ALA A 84 -2.01 -20.33 -6.17
N ASP A 85 -2.65 -19.19 -6.45
CA ASP A 85 -4.04 -18.90 -6.08
C ASP A 85 -5.03 -19.91 -6.69
N TYR A 86 -4.88 -20.22 -7.99
CA TYR A 86 -5.70 -21.25 -8.67
C TYR A 86 -5.57 -22.62 -8.02
N ARG A 87 -4.40 -22.92 -7.45
CA ARG A 87 -4.12 -24.17 -6.72
C ARG A 87 -4.48 -24.11 -5.23
N ARG A 88 -4.98 -22.97 -4.72
CA ARG A 88 -5.23 -22.73 -3.29
C ARG A 88 -3.99 -22.95 -2.42
N THR A 89 -2.85 -22.51 -2.93
CA THR A 89 -1.54 -22.62 -2.28
C THR A 89 -0.87 -21.26 -2.25
N THR A 90 0.16 -21.13 -1.42
CA THR A 90 1.00 -19.95 -1.36
C THR A 90 2.15 -20.02 -2.37
N VAL A 91 2.78 -18.88 -2.65
CA VAL A 91 3.97 -18.82 -3.49
C VAL A 91 5.12 -19.66 -2.92
N PHE A 92 5.18 -19.85 -1.60
CA PHE A 92 6.22 -20.65 -0.93
C PHE A 92 6.06 -22.15 -1.17
N GLU A 93 4.89 -22.61 -1.61
CA GLU A 93 4.64 -24.01 -1.96
C GLU A 93 4.89 -24.29 -3.46
N GLN A 94 5.15 -23.25 -4.25
CA GLN A 94 5.51 -23.38 -5.66
C GLN A 94 7.02 -23.61 -5.82
N ARG A 95 7.39 -24.38 -6.85
CA ARG A 95 8.81 -24.56 -7.24
C ARG A 95 9.43 -23.32 -7.88
N GLU A 96 8.59 -22.51 -8.53
CA GLU A 96 8.98 -21.27 -9.19
C GLU A 96 8.61 -20.06 -8.31
N GLY A 97 9.20 -18.89 -8.59
CA GLY A 97 8.82 -17.63 -7.91
C GLY A 97 9.79 -17.13 -6.84
N GLU A 98 11.07 -17.53 -6.87
CA GLU A 98 12.07 -17.10 -5.88
C GLU A 98 12.11 -15.58 -5.67
N ALA A 99 11.99 -14.78 -6.74
CA ALA A 99 11.96 -13.32 -6.63
C ALA A 99 10.73 -12.79 -5.83
N LEU A 100 9.57 -13.42 -6.02
CA LEU A 100 8.35 -13.08 -5.31
C LEU A 100 8.39 -13.56 -3.85
N GLN A 101 8.91 -14.77 -3.61
CA GLN A 101 9.17 -15.29 -2.26
C GLN A 101 10.11 -14.35 -1.49
N LYS A 102 11.22 -13.91 -2.11
CA LYS A 102 12.14 -12.93 -1.54
C LYS A 102 11.43 -11.62 -1.21
N SER A 103 10.55 -11.13 -2.10
CA SER A 103 9.76 -9.91 -1.86
C SER A 103 8.83 -10.04 -0.64
N PHE A 104 8.12 -11.18 -0.50
CA PHE A 104 7.30 -11.47 0.68
C PHE A 104 8.14 -11.63 1.95
N MET A 105 9.32 -12.23 1.88
CA MET A 105 10.22 -12.35 3.03
C MET A 105 10.77 -10.99 3.47
N THR A 106 11.06 -10.09 2.53
CA THR A 106 11.44 -8.70 2.84
C THR A 106 10.28 -7.97 3.54
N LEU A 107 9.05 -8.11 3.05
CA LEU A 107 7.87 -7.56 3.69
C LEU A 107 7.67 -8.14 5.11
N ALA A 108 7.76 -9.46 5.26
CA ALA A 108 7.62 -10.12 6.56
C ALA A 108 8.65 -9.62 7.57
N LYS A 109 9.92 -9.46 7.15
CA LYS A 109 10.98 -8.88 7.98
C LYS A 109 10.69 -7.43 8.36
N ALA A 110 10.24 -6.61 7.42
CA ALA A 110 9.91 -5.21 7.67
C ALA A 110 8.77 -5.07 8.69
N ILE A 111 7.72 -5.89 8.58
CA ILE A 111 6.63 -5.93 9.57
C ILE A 111 7.16 -6.40 10.94
N ALA A 112 7.94 -7.48 10.97
CA ALA A 112 8.45 -8.05 12.23
C ALA A 112 9.45 -7.13 12.95
N SER A 113 10.21 -6.30 12.23
CA SER A 113 11.18 -5.38 12.84
C SER A 113 10.60 -4.03 13.24
N GLN A 114 9.37 -3.71 12.82
CA GLN A 114 8.77 -2.42 13.11
C GLN A 114 8.26 -2.36 14.55
N THR A 115 8.76 -1.39 15.32
CA THR A 115 8.33 -1.16 16.70
C THR A 115 7.48 0.11 16.78
N GLY A 116 6.29 -0.04 17.38
CA GLY A 116 5.30 1.04 17.45
C GLY A 116 4.60 1.30 16.11
N GLY A 117 3.58 2.15 16.14
CA GLY A 117 2.87 2.60 14.94
C GLY A 117 3.08 4.09 14.68
N ILE A 118 2.58 4.51 13.53
CA ILE A 118 2.61 5.87 13.03
C ILE A 118 1.20 6.46 13.15
N CYS A 119 1.08 7.77 13.31
CA CYS A 119 -0.21 8.44 13.20
C CYS A 119 -0.36 8.96 11.76
N PRO A 120 -1.17 8.32 10.90
CA PRO A 120 -1.39 8.81 9.55
C PRO A 120 -2.19 10.11 9.60
N LYS A 121 -2.09 10.91 8.54
CA LYS A 121 -2.86 12.13 8.32
C LYS A 121 -3.82 11.91 7.15
N PRO A 122 -5.02 11.36 7.38
CA PRO A 122 -5.99 11.17 6.32
C PRO A 122 -6.34 12.51 5.68
N LEU A 123 -6.49 12.51 4.36
CA LEU A 123 -6.85 13.68 3.58
C LEU A 123 -8.36 13.95 3.68
N ALA A 124 -8.72 15.23 3.67
CA ALA A 124 -10.11 15.64 3.47
C ALA A 124 -10.56 15.31 2.04
N ASP A 125 -11.87 15.31 1.79
CA ASP A 125 -12.39 14.90 0.48
C ASP A 125 -11.92 15.84 -0.65
N ALA A 126 -11.87 17.15 -0.39
CA ALA A 126 -11.29 18.12 -1.33
C ALA A 126 -9.79 17.89 -1.60
N ASP A 127 -9.02 17.43 -0.60
CA ASP A 127 -7.60 17.12 -0.76
C ASP A 127 -7.38 15.82 -1.54
N MET A 128 -8.32 14.88 -1.45
CA MET A 128 -8.33 13.68 -2.30
C MET A 128 -8.64 14.03 -3.75
N ASP A 129 -9.56 14.97 -4.00
CA ASP A 129 -9.85 15.45 -5.35
C ASP A 129 -8.61 16.16 -5.95
N ASN A 130 -7.93 17.00 -5.15
CA ASN A 130 -6.66 17.63 -5.52
C ASN A 130 -5.53 16.62 -5.79
N LEU A 131 -5.49 15.52 -5.03
CA LEU A 131 -4.59 14.41 -5.31
C LEU A 131 -4.92 13.80 -6.68
N GLY A 132 -6.20 13.57 -6.99
CA GLY A 132 -6.63 13.07 -8.31
C GLY A 132 -6.09 13.92 -9.47
N GLU A 133 -6.19 15.25 -9.37
CA GLU A 133 -5.63 16.16 -10.37
C GLU A 133 -4.09 16.09 -10.43
N THR A 134 -3.42 16.00 -9.28
CA THR A 134 -1.95 15.85 -9.23
C THR A 134 -1.50 14.58 -9.95
N LEU A 135 -2.21 13.47 -9.73
CA LEU A 135 -1.91 12.18 -10.36
C LEU A 135 -2.17 12.22 -11.87
N TYR A 136 -3.23 12.90 -12.31
CA TYR A 136 -3.50 13.11 -13.74
C TYR A 136 -2.33 13.82 -14.44
N GLN A 137 -1.79 14.87 -13.84
CA GLN A 137 -0.64 15.59 -14.41
C GLN A 137 0.63 14.73 -14.43
N LEU A 138 0.88 13.94 -13.39
CA LEU A 138 2.01 13.00 -13.34
C LEU A 138 1.96 11.98 -14.48
N GLU A 139 0.81 11.34 -14.70
CA GLU A 139 0.65 10.36 -15.77
C GLU A 139 0.69 10.97 -17.17
N LYS A 140 0.21 12.21 -17.32
CA LYS A 140 0.28 12.93 -18.60
C LYS A 140 1.73 13.33 -18.92
N GLY A 141 2.47 13.81 -17.93
CA GLY A 141 3.89 14.17 -18.07
C GLY A 141 4.77 12.99 -18.45
N ASP A 142 4.58 11.83 -17.80
CA ASP A 142 5.38 10.64 -18.09
C ASP A 142 5.11 10.06 -19.49
N ARG A 143 3.88 10.20 -20.00
CA ARG A 143 3.55 9.83 -21.40
C ARG A 143 4.21 10.72 -22.43
N HIS A 144 4.38 12.02 -22.17
CA HIS A 144 5.06 12.91 -23.11
C HIS A 144 6.58 12.68 -23.12
N GLY A 145 7.18 12.29 -21.99
CA GLY A 145 8.61 11.94 -21.92
C GLY A 145 8.97 10.63 -22.65
N ARG A 146 8.05 9.67 -22.72
CA ARG A 146 8.28 8.36 -23.38
C ARG A 146 8.04 8.34 -24.89
N SER A 147 7.38 9.35 -25.46
CA SER A 147 7.16 9.46 -26.92
C SER A 147 8.28 10.22 -27.66
N SER A 148 9.37 10.57 -26.98
CA SER A 148 10.52 11.30 -27.55
C SER A 148 11.83 10.50 -27.58
N CYS A 149 11.76 9.16 -27.51
CA CYS A 149 12.89 8.26 -27.72
C CYS A 149 12.59 7.26 -28.83
#